data_AF-A0A7J6R475-F1
#
_entry.id   AF-A0A7J6R475-F1
#
_cell.length_a   1.000
_cell.length_b   1.000
_cell.length_c   1.000
_cell.angle_alpha   90.00
_cell.angle_beta   90.00
_cell.angle_gamma   90.00
#
_symmetry.space_group_name_H-M   'P 1'
#
loop_
_entity.id
_entity.type
_entity.pdbx_description
1 polymer ?
#
loop_
_entity_poly.entity_id
_entity_poly.type
_entity_poly.pdbx_seq_one_letter_code
_entity_poly.pdbx_strand_id
1 'polypeptide(L)'
;MKRADPEDVEAEMMYSASALDAVPVLVETRFSGSSLPVKDNSTSANLKELYTYNQMTGDIARLVEHISFSSGRKLSEMEKYPKIALFGHDHTGRIAAWGAMGHLHTFNAAVSSSTPVKSVIENKDYNDLVAAAFENKMLGGSKECLEAVCELFNSGLVARLGCRTIVLWSRTGRAELEEVFGLRKNHLKDFEDWWMWSSKGLLGFNMEENDPGCTSPYCNVAKICSKMTAVGARIKTQSRKSQGPHWLTALATIRKARLSNDGTRELTRREIIQKARDPTNNDPEKLHWFLKCHQYPTFETCDFGSNCPWVRFDKSSEFFFSMCRDAFGITEEE
;
A
#
# COMPACT_ATOMS: atom_id res chain seq x y z
N MET A 1 21.38 23.15 -4.91
CA MET A 1 20.31 22.49 -4.14
C MET A 1 19.63 21.49 -5.06
N LYS A 2 19.74 20.18 -4.79
CA LYS A 2 18.87 19.19 -5.43
C LYS A 2 17.45 19.49 -4.93
N ARG A 3 16.45 19.51 -5.82
CA ARG A 3 15.04 19.56 -5.42
C ARG A 3 14.81 18.38 -4.48
N ALA A 4 14.27 18.66 -3.29
CA ALA A 4 13.72 17.63 -2.43
C ALA A 4 12.69 16.83 -3.22
N ASP A 5 12.65 15.52 -3.00
CA ASP A 5 11.59 14.67 -3.48
C ASP A 5 10.27 15.18 -2.88
N PRO A 6 9.25 15.52 -3.69
CA PRO A 6 7.96 15.99 -3.17
C PRO A 6 7.23 14.97 -2.27
N GLU A 7 7.69 13.72 -2.20
CA GLU A 7 7.16 12.72 -1.25
C GLU A 7 7.87 12.72 0.11
N ASP A 8 9.00 13.43 0.23
CA ASP A 8 9.73 13.57 1.49
C ASP A 8 9.12 14.71 2.34
N VAL A 9 8.01 14.39 3.02
CA VAL A 9 7.30 15.31 3.92
C VAL A 9 8.22 15.82 5.04
N GLU A 10 9.23 15.05 5.45
CA GLU A 10 10.23 15.53 6.41
C GLU A 10 11.08 16.64 5.78
N ALA A 11 11.55 16.48 4.54
CA ALA A 11 12.25 17.54 3.82
C ALA A 11 11.37 18.78 3.61
N GLU A 12 10.08 18.61 3.29
CA GLU A 12 9.13 19.72 3.19
C GLU A 12 8.94 20.43 4.54
N MET A 13 8.82 19.67 5.63
CA MET A 13 8.73 20.21 6.98
C MET A 13 9.99 21.00 7.33
N MET A 14 11.18 20.44 7.07
CA MET A 14 12.45 21.09 7.38
C MET A 14 12.67 22.36 6.54
N TYR A 15 12.31 22.32 5.25
CA TYR A 15 12.34 23.50 4.38
C TYR A 15 11.39 24.59 4.89
N SER A 16 10.14 24.21 5.21
CA SER A 16 9.13 25.14 5.73
C SER A 16 9.56 25.72 7.08
N ALA A 17 10.13 24.90 7.96
CA ALA A 17 10.63 25.32 9.25
C ALA A 17 11.75 26.35 9.10
N SER A 18 12.72 26.12 8.20
CA SER A 18 13.77 27.08 7.91
C SER A 18 13.24 28.38 7.31
N ALA A 19 12.23 28.32 6.45
CA ALA A 19 11.66 29.51 5.79
C ALA A 19 10.80 30.36 6.74
N LEU A 20 10.22 29.74 7.78
CA LEU A 20 9.31 30.37 8.73
C LEU A 20 9.94 30.67 10.09
N ASP A 21 11.23 30.41 10.27
CA ASP A 21 11.93 30.47 11.56
C ASP A 21 11.19 29.65 12.65
N ALA A 22 10.76 28.44 12.27
CA ALA A 22 10.02 27.54 13.12
C ALA A 22 10.90 26.40 13.65
N VAL A 23 10.48 25.80 14.75
CA VAL A 23 11.14 24.63 15.36
C VAL A 23 10.47 23.36 14.83
N PRO A 24 11.18 22.50 14.07
CA PRO A 24 10.65 21.21 13.67
C PRO A 24 10.65 20.24 14.87
N VAL A 25 9.56 19.49 15.03
CA VAL A 25 9.41 18.47 16.08
C VAL A 25 8.90 17.19 15.43
N LEU A 26 9.72 16.13 15.47
CA LEU A 26 9.33 14.79 15.05
C LEU A 26 8.69 14.06 16.24
N VAL A 27 7.50 13.52 16.03
CA VAL A 27 6.73 12.82 17.07
C VAL A 27 6.55 11.38 16.64
N GLU A 28 7.07 10.45 17.44
CA GLU A 28 6.85 9.02 17.25
C GLU A 28 5.40 8.68 17.60
N THR A 29 4.73 7.93 16.73
CA THR A 29 3.36 7.47 16.99
C THR A 29 3.36 6.39 18.05
N ARG A 30 2.30 6.35 18.88
CA ARG A 30 2.08 5.23 19.80
C ARG A 30 2.13 3.89 19.06
N PHE A 31 2.59 2.85 19.73
CA PHE A 31 2.85 1.51 19.19
C PHE A 31 4.00 1.41 18.18
N SER A 32 4.68 2.51 17.86
CA SER A 32 5.90 2.52 17.04
C SER A 32 7.14 2.69 17.93
N GLY A 33 8.25 2.09 17.51
CA GLY A 33 9.56 2.24 18.13
C GLY A 33 9.56 2.10 19.66
N SER A 34 9.84 3.20 20.38
CA SER A 34 9.89 3.22 21.85
C SER A 34 8.58 3.65 22.51
N SER A 35 7.62 4.16 21.73
CA SER A 35 6.36 4.72 22.20
C SER A 35 5.30 3.64 22.42
N LEU A 36 5.59 2.67 23.28
CA LEU A 36 4.71 1.52 23.57
C LEU A 36 3.86 1.77 24.83
N PRO A 37 2.53 1.99 24.72
CA PRO A 37 1.69 2.33 25.88
C PRO A 37 1.55 1.17 26.88
N VAL A 38 1.72 -0.06 26.40
CA VAL A 38 1.61 -1.29 27.18
C VAL A 38 2.75 -2.22 26.80
N LYS A 39 3.22 -3.02 27.78
CA LYS A 39 4.23 -4.06 27.54
C LYS A 39 3.72 -5.17 26.61
N ASP A 40 2.40 -5.36 26.61
CA ASP A 40 1.69 -6.36 25.80
C ASP A 40 0.90 -5.63 24.69
N ASN A 41 1.60 -5.23 23.62
CA ASN A 41 1.09 -4.44 22.49
C ASN A 41 0.33 -5.25 21.42
N SER A 42 -0.31 -6.31 21.89
CA SER A 42 -0.20 -7.62 21.26
C SER A 42 -1.56 -8.26 20.99
N THR A 43 -2.55 -7.85 21.79
CA THR A 43 -3.92 -8.28 21.69
C THR A 43 -4.71 -7.28 20.88
N SER A 44 -5.62 -7.78 20.03
CA SER A 44 -6.54 -6.91 19.29
C SER A 44 -7.38 -6.03 20.22
N ALA A 45 -7.59 -6.44 21.48
CA ALA A 45 -8.25 -5.61 22.49
C ALA A 45 -7.47 -4.32 22.79
N ASN A 46 -6.17 -4.42 23.09
CA ASN A 46 -5.34 -3.23 23.38
C ASN A 46 -5.25 -2.31 22.17
N LEU A 47 -5.12 -2.87 20.96
CA LEU A 47 -5.11 -2.08 19.72
C LEU A 47 -6.45 -1.37 19.47
N LYS A 48 -7.59 -2.05 19.69
CA LYS A 48 -8.94 -1.45 19.53
C LYS A 48 -9.13 -0.24 20.45
N GLU A 49 -8.64 -0.30 21.67
CA GLU A 49 -8.82 0.80 22.63
C GLU A 49 -7.77 1.92 22.49
N LEU A 50 -6.51 1.53 22.27
CA LEU A 50 -5.38 2.45 22.37
C LEU A 50 -4.84 2.88 21.00
N TYR A 51 -4.99 2.09 19.94
CA TYR A 51 -4.43 2.42 18.63
C TYR A 51 -5.50 2.97 17.69
N THR A 52 -5.92 4.20 18.00
CA THR A 52 -6.96 4.92 17.25
C THR A 52 -6.46 6.31 16.84
N TYR A 53 -7.04 6.90 15.79
CA TYR A 53 -6.73 8.26 15.35
C TYR A 53 -7.06 9.31 16.41
N ASN A 54 -8.16 9.13 17.17
CA ASN A 54 -8.49 10.02 18.30
C ASN A 54 -7.41 10.01 19.37
N GLN A 55 -6.89 8.82 19.67
CA GLN A 55 -5.82 8.65 20.63
C GLN A 55 -4.50 9.25 20.13
N MET A 56 -4.12 8.98 18.88
CA MET A 56 -2.89 9.52 18.26
C MET A 56 -2.92 11.05 18.14
N THR A 57 -4.04 11.63 17.72
CA THR A 57 -4.20 13.09 17.64
C THR A 57 -4.21 13.73 19.03
N GLY A 58 -4.85 13.08 20.01
CA GLY A 58 -4.83 13.50 21.41
C GLY A 58 -3.43 13.48 22.06
N ASP A 59 -2.58 12.51 21.71
CA ASP A 59 -1.19 12.49 22.19
C ASP A 59 -0.40 13.70 21.71
N ILE A 60 -0.52 14.05 20.43
CA ILE A 60 0.16 15.20 19.86
C ILE A 60 -0.35 16.49 20.50
N ALA A 61 -1.66 16.61 20.70
CA ALA A 61 -2.25 17.78 21.36
C ALA A 61 -1.73 17.94 22.80
N ARG A 62 -1.69 16.86 23.58
CA ARG A 62 -1.14 16.87 24.94
C ARG A 62 0.36 17.16 24.97
N LEU A 63 1.12 16.64 24.01
CA LEU A 63 2.55 16.95 23.89
C LEU A 63 2.76 18.45 23.67
N VAL A 64 1.96 19.06 22.78
CA VAL A 64 1.98 20.51 22.54
C VAL A 64 1.67 21.30 23.80
N GLU A 65 0.63 20.91 24.54
CA GLU A 65 0.29 21.53 25.83
C GLU A 65 1.44 21.41 26.83
N HIS A 66 2.09 20.24 26.88
CA HIS A 66 3.23 20.00 27.77
C HIS A 66 4.46 20.84 27.41
N ILE A 67 4.80 20.94 26.11
CA ILE A 67 5.89 21.81 25.62
C ILE A 67 5.57 23.27 25.97
N SER A 68 4.32 23.67 25.78
CA SER A 68 3.84 25.02 26.11
C SER A 68 3.97 25.33 27.59
N PHE A 69 3.57 24.41 28.47
CA PHE A 69 3.62 24.58 29.92
C PHE A 69 5.05 24.52 30.49
N SER A 70 5.87 23.57 30.04
CA SER A 70 7.26 23.40 30.48
C SER A 70 8.16 24.58 30.11
N SER A 71 7.79 25.37 29.10
CA SER A 71 8.44 26.63 28.75
C SER A 71 8.13 27.80 29.72
N GLY A 72 7.32 27.58 30.75
CA GLY A 72 6.95 28.59 31.75
C GLY A 72 5.90 29.61 31.30
N ARG A 73 5.27 29.40 30.14
CA ARG A 73 4.25 30.31 29.58
C ARG A 73 2.86 29.95 30.08
N LYS A 74 2.11 30.93 30.61
CA LYS A 74 0.74 30.74 31.10
C LYS A 74 -0.26 30.71 29.94
N LEU A 75 -1.30 29.87 30.04
CA LEU A 75 -2.41 29.81 29.07
C LEU A 75 -3.06 31.18 28.78
N SER A 76 -3.00 32.12 29.72
CA SER A 76 -3.49 33.50 29.57
C SER A 76 -2.70 34.36 28.56
N GLU A 77 -1.53 33.90 28.11
CA GLU A 77 -0.69 34.57 27.11
C GLU A 77 -0.91 33.99 25.71
N MET A 78 -2.13 33.49 25.44
CA MET A 78 -2.42 32.66 24.27
C MET A 78 -2.10 33.33 22.93
N GLU A 79 -2.26 34.66 22.85
CA GLU A 79 -1.91 35.48 21.68
C GLU A 79 -0.40 35.46 21.34
N LYS A 80 0.45 34.97 22.25
CA LYS A 80 1.91 34.83 22.10
C LYS A 80 2.36 33.36 21.96
N TYR A 81 1.45 32.39 21.86
CA TYR A 81 1.87 31.01 21.54
C TYR A 81 2.35 30.93 20.09
N PRO A 82 3.37 30.10 19.82
CA PRO A 82 3.75 29.80 18.44
C PRO A 82 2.56 29.15 17.74
N LYS A 83 2.32 29.54 16.48
CA LYS A 83 1.37 28.82 15.63
C LYS A 83 1.94 27.42 15.35
N ILE A 84 1.09 26.42 15.39
CA ILE A 84 1.48 25.02 15.24
C ILE A 84 0.88 24.46 13.97
N ALA A 85 1.72 23.89 13.12
CA ALA A 85 1.32 23.19 11.92
C ALA A 85 1.69 21.71 12.05
N LEU A 86 0.75 20.83 11.73
CA LEU A 86 1.00 19.39 11.64
C LEU A 86 1.47 19.02 10.23
N PHE A 87 2.41 18.09 10.13
CA PHE A 87 2.88 17.53 8.86
C PHE A 87 2.74 16.01 8.92
N GLY A 88 2.30 15.40 7.83
CA GLY A 88 2.23 13.94 7.73
C GLY A 88 2.01 13.43 6.31
N HIS A 89 2.42 12.18 6.10
CA HIS A 89 2.28 11.40 4.86
C HIS A 89 1.47 10.12 5.11
N ASP A 90 0.71 9.66 4.12
CA ASP A 90 -0.10 8.43 4.19
C ASP A 90 -0.93 8.37 5.49
N HIS A 91 -0.77 7.37 6.35
CA HIS A 91 -1.54 7.26 7.59
C HIS A 91 -1.24 8.42 8.57
N THR A 92 -0.01 8.92 8.62
CA THR A 92 0.34 10.08 9.48
C THR A 92 -0.23 11.39 8.94
N GLY A 93 -0.45 11.52 7.63
CA GLY A 93 -1.16 12.66 7.08
C GLY A 93 -2.63 12.70 7.52
N ARG A 94 -3.25 11.55 7.83
CA ARG A 94 -4.60 11.52 8.44
C ARG A 94 -4.55 12.08 9.85
N ILE A 95 -3.53 11.69 10.61
CA ILE A 95 -3.31 12.22 11.96
C ILE A 95 -3.15 13.74 11.87
N ALA A 96 -2.40 14.27 10.89
CA ALA A 96 -2.27 15.70 10.67
C ALA A 96 -3.62 16.36 10.31
N ALA A 97 -4.34 15.86 9.31
CA ALA A 97 -5.61 16.41 8.85
C ALA A 97 -6.70 16.36 9.93
N TRP A 98 -6.92 15.17 10.51
CA TRP A 98 -7.94 14.96 11.53
C TRP A 98 -7.56 15.60 12.86
N GLY A 99 -6.27 15.65 13.19
CA GLY A 99 -5.76 16.36 14.37
C GLY A 99 -6.08 17.85 14.29
N ALA A 100 -5.77 18.50 13.16
CA ALA A 100 -6.09 19.91 12.98
C ALA A 100 -7.60 20.18 13.02
N MET A 101 -8.43 19.30 12.45
CA MET A 101 -9.89 19.44 12.52
C MET A 101 -10.48 19.16 13.92
N GLY A 102 -9.92 18.19 14.65
CA GLY A 102 -10.40 17.78 15.97
C GLY A 102 -9.91 18.67 17.11
N HIS A 103 -8.77 19.34 16.93
CA HIS A 103 -8.11 20.17 17.93
C HIS A 103 -7.81 21.58 17.38
N LEU A 104 -8.86 22.26 16.86
CA LEU A 104 -8.76 23.60 16.25
C LEU A 104 -8.18 24.69 17.16
N HIS A 105 -8.23 24.48 18.48
CA HIS A 105 -7.64 25.40 19.47
C HIS A 105 -6.15 25.15 19.69
N THR A 106 -5.64 23.99 19.27
CA THR A 106 -4.25 23.55 19.45
C THR A 106 -3.44 23.72 18.16
N PHE A 107 -4.01 23.35 17.01
CA PHE A 107 -3.32 23.36 15.72
C PHE A 107 -3.90 24.40 14.77
N ASN A 108 -3.03 25.15 14.10
CA ASN A 108 -3.41 26.24 13.20
C ASN A 108 -3.42 25.82 11.73
N ALA A 109 -2.69 24.75 11.37
CA ALA A 109 -2.62 24.24 10.02
C ALA A 109 -2.25 22.76 10.01
N ALA A 110 -2.50 22.10 8.89
CA ALA A 110 -2.00 20.76 8.60
C ALA A 110 -1.57 20.64 7.14
N VAL A 111 -0.48 19.91 6.91
CA VAL A 111 -0.04 19.40 5.62
C VAL A 111 -0.23 17.89 5.64
N SER A 112 -1.14 17.39 4.81
CA SER A 112 -1.51 15.99 4.70
C SER A 112 -1.22 15.51 3.28
N SER A 113 -0.04 14.93 3.07
CA SER A 113 0.45 14.53 1.75
C SER A 113 0.13 13.06 1.43
N SER A 114 -0.29 12.79 0.19
CA SER A 114 -0.62 11.43 -0.30
C SER A 114 -1.53 10.60 0.62
N THR A 115 -2.43 11.30 1.34
CA THR A 115 -3.31 10.68 2.32
C THR A 115 -4.72 10.59 1.79
N PRO A 116 -5.31 9.40 1.66
CA PRO A 116 -6.73 9.28 1.35
C PRO A 116 -7.56 9.66 2.59
N VAL A 117 -8.04 10.88 2.73
CA VAL A 117 -8.79 11.28 3.96
C VAL A 117 -10.22 10.73 4.04
N LYS A 118 -10.77 10.20 2.94
CA LYS A 118 -12.15 9.69 2.83
C LYS A 118 -12.18 8.17 2.72
N SER A 119 -12.82 7.51 3.69
CA SER A 119 -12.91 6.04 3.71
C SER A 119 -13.80 5.53 2.59
N VAL A 120 -13.23 4.65 1.76
CA VAL A 120 -13.95 3.98 0.68
C VAL A 120 -13.61 2.50 0.76
N ILE A 121 -14.53 1.71 1.32
CA ILE A 121 -14.34 0.27 1.55
C ILE A 121 -13.89 -0.42 0.26
N GLU A 122 -14.63 -0.21 -0.83
CA GLU A 122 -14.30 -0.69 -2.17
C GLU A 122 -13.62 0.41 -2.99
N ASN A 123 -12.32 0.58 -2.81
CA ASN A 123 -11.57 1.61 -3.52
C ASN A 123 -11.09 1.11 -4.88
N LYS A 124 -12.04 1.05 -5.83
CA LYS A 124 -11.77 0.72 -7.24
C LYS A 124 -10.94 1.81 -7.92
N ASP A 125 -11.17 3.06 -7.54
CA ASP A 125 -10.52 4.25 -8.11
C ASP A 125 -9.00 4.18 -8.01
N TYR A 126 -8.46 3.58 -6.95
CA TYR A 126 -7.01 3.38 -6.83
C TYR A 126 -6.45 2.56 -8.00
N ASN A 127 -7.01 1.38 -8.26
CA ASN A 127 -6.50 0.51 -9.32
C ASN A 127 -6.84 1.06 -10.73
N ASP A 128 -7.88 1.87 -10.86
CA ASP A 128 -8.17 2.63 -12.07
C ASP A 128 -7.09 3.70 -12.34
N LEU A 129 -6.59 4.38 -11.30
CA LEU A 129 -5.47 5.29 -11.40
C LEU A 129 -4.16 4.56 -11.73
N VAL A 130 -3.95 3.36 -11.18
CA VAL A 130 -2.81 2.50 -11.56
C VAL A 130 -2.86 2.16 -13.05
N ALA A 131 -4.02 1.81 -13.60
CA ALA A 131 -4.18 1.61 -15.04
C ALA A 131 -3.87 2.88 -15.83
N ALA A 132 -4.40 4.03 -15.41
CA ALA A 132 -4.12 5.32 -16.04
C ALA A 132 -2.62 5.67 -16.01
N ALA A 133 -1.90 5.31 -14.94
CA ALA A 133 -0.47 5.52 -14.84
C ALA A 133 0.34 4.70 -15.87
N PHE A 134 -0.05 3.45 -16.14
CA PHE A 134 0.56 2.65 -17.21
C PHE A 134 0.27 3.19 -18.62
N GLU A 135 -0.83 3.93 -18.80
CA GLU A 135 -1.13 4.63 -20.05
C GLU A 135 -0.43 6.01 -20.16
N ASN A 136 -0.03 6.61 -19.03
CA ASN A 136 0.46 7.98 -18.96
C ASN A 136 1.87 8.13 -19.54
N LYS A 137 1.98 8.86 -20.66
CA LYS A 137 3.24 9.15 -21.34
C LYS A 137 4.27 9.90 -20.48
N MET A 138 3.85 10.72 -19.51
CA MET A 138 4.77 11.43 -18.62
C MET A 138 5.52 10.45 -17.69
N LEU A 139 4.92 9.30 -17.39
CA LEU A 139 5.52 8.24 -16.60
C LEU A 139 6.27 7.21 -17.46
N GLY A 140 6.39 7.46 -18.77
CA GLY A 140 6.91 6.51 -19.76
C GLY A 140 5.92 5.40 -20.12
N GLY A 141 4.65 5.58 -19.77
CA GLY A 141 3.53 4.73 -20.16
C GLY A 141 3.04 4.97 -21.58
N SER A 142 2.10 4.14 -22.01
CA SER A 142 1.40 4.26 -23.29
C SER A 142 0.16 3.37 -23.30
N LYS A 143 -0.77 3.63 -24.24
CA LYS A 143 -1.92 2.75 -24.43
C LYS A 143 -1.47 1.32 -24.74
N GLU A 144 -0.43 1.16 -25.54
CA GLU A 144 0.18 -0.14 -25.86
C GLU A 144 0.80 -0.81 -24.63
N CYS A 145 1.34 -0.04 -23.70
CA CYS A 145 1.82 -0.58 -22.42
C CYS A 145 0.66 -1.06 -21.57
N LEU A 146 -0.37 -0.23 -21.36
CA LEU A 146 -1.55 -0.63 -20.59
C LEU A 146 -2.23 -1.85 -21.23
N GLU A 147 -2.40 -1.85 -22.55
CA GLU A 147 -2.91 -3.01 -23.29
C GLU A 147 -2.01 -4.23 -23.09
N ALA A 148 -0.68 -4.10 -23.17
CA ALA A 148 0.21 -5.22 -22.92
C ALA A 148 0.06 -5.73 -21.47
N VAL A 149 0.04 -4.86 -20.47
CA VAL A 149 -0.22 -5.22 -19.07
C VAL A 149 -1.57 -5.93 -18.97
N CYS A 150 -2.66 -5.30 -19.36
CA CYS A 150 -3.99 -5.88 -19.33
C CYS A 150 -4.09 -7.19 -20.13
N GLU A 151 -3.51 -7.32 -21.31
CA GLU A 151 -3.49 -8.54 -22.11
C GLU A 151 -2.71 -9.65 -21.40
N LEU A 152 -1.65 -9.33 -20.67
CA LEU A 152 -0.88 -10.31 -19.91
C LEU A 152 -1.72 -10.90 -18.76
N PHE A 153 -2.50 -10.06 -18.08
CA PHE A 153 -3.36 -10.44 -16.96
C PHE A 153 -4.73 -11.00 -17.41
N ASN A 154 -5.32 -10.50 -18.50
CA ASN A 154 -6.68 -10.80 -18.99
C ASN A 154 -6.72 -11.61 -20.30
N SER A 155 -5.61 -11.84 -20.99
CA SER A 155 -5.60 -12.65 -22.23
C SER A 155 -4.55 -13.78 -22.23
N GLY A 156 -3.41 -13.60 -21.58
CA GLY A 156 -2.45 -14.66 -21.28
C GLY A 156 -2.99 -15.65 -20.24
N LEU A 157 -3.47 -15.11 -19.11
CA LEU A 157 -4.10 -15.89 -18.04
C LEU A 157 -5.56 -16.28 -18.39
N VAL A 158 -6.33 -15.39 -19.02
CA VAL A 158 -7.80 -15.58 -19.17
C VAL A 158 -8.23 -15.94 -20.60
N ALA A 159 -7.59 -15.46 -21.68
CA ALA A 159 -8.06 -15.75 -23.06
C ALA A 159 -7.59 -17.11 -23.63
N ARG A 160 -6.57 -17.75 -23.05
CA ARG A 160 -6.34 -19.20 -23.30
C ARG A 160 -7.26 -20.11 -22.48
N LEU A 161 -7.96 -19.57 -21.47
CA LEU A 161 -8.63 -20.37 -20.45
C LEU A 161 -10.11 -20.04 -20.21
N GLY A 162 -10.68 -19.08 -20.95
CA GLY A 162 -12.04 -18.60 -20.78
C GLY A 162 -12.25 -17.88 -19.45
N CYS A 163 -13.21 -16.96 -19.39
CA CYS A 163 -13.73 -16.40 -18.13
C CYS A 163 -14.50 -17.45 -17.27
N ARG A 164 -13.97 -18.66 -17.15
CA ARG A 164 -14.32 -19.70 -16.18
C ARG A 164 -13.03 -20.43 -15.75
N THR A 165 -12.35 -19.86 -14.76
CA THR A 165 -11.77 -20.52 -13.56
C THR A 165 -11.55 -22.05 -13.57
N ILE A 166 -10.93 -22.66 -14.58
CA ILE A 166 -10.68 -24.13 -14.56
C ILE A 166 -9.23 -24.52 -14.82
N VAL A 167 -8.48 -23.85 -15.71
CA VAL A 167 -7.16 -24.37 -16.11
C VAL A 167 -5.99 -23.83 -15.30
N LEU A 168 -6.01 -22.57 -14.82
CA LEU A 168 -5.05 -22.08 -13.80
C LEU A 168 -5.33 -22.70 -12.43
N TRP A 169 -6.59 -23.09 -12.21
CA TRP A 169 -7.05 -23.85 -11.06
C TRP A 169 -6.80 -25.36 -11.20
N SER A 170 -6.22 -25.82 -12.31
CA SER A 170 -5.76 -27.20 -12.40
C SER A 170 -4.51 -27.37 -11.53
N ARG A 171 -4.34 -28.57 -10.97
CA ARG A 171 -3.13 -28.91 -10.20
C ARG A 171 -1.86 -28.70 -11.02
N THR A 172 -1.90 -29.01 -12.32
CA THR A 172 -0.77 -28.85 -13.23
C THR A 172 -0.46 -27.39 -13.51
N GLY A 173 -1.48 -26.57 -13.80
CA GLY A 173 -1.31 -25.13 -14.06
C GLY A 173 -0.74 -24.39 -12.85
N ARG A 174 -1.21 -24.71 -11.63
CA ARG A 174 -0.62 -24.17 -10.40
C ARG A 174 0.84 -24.56 -10.22
N ALA A 175 1.18 -25.83 -10.43
CA ALA A 175 2.55 -26.29 -10.30
C ALA A 175 3.49 -25.61 -11.32
N GLU A 176 3.03 -25.40 -12.56
CA GLU A 176 3.79 -24.67 -13.57
C GLU A 176 4.01 -23.21 -13.17
N LEU A 177 2.98 -22.53 -12.65
CA LEU A 177 3.14 -21.16 -12.13
C LEU A 177 4.10 -21.10 -10.94
N GLU A 178 3.97 -22.04 -10.00
CA GLU A 178 4.88 -22.14 -8.85
C GLU A 178 6.32 -22.31 -9.31
N GLU A 179 6.56 -23.16 -10.31
CA GLU A 179 7.89 -23.35 -10.89
C GLU A 179 8.41 -22.10 -11.60
N VAL A 180 7.62 -21.52 -12.50
CA VAL A 180 8.02 -20.35 -13.31
C VAL A 180 8.32 -19.14 -12.44
N PHE A 181 7.56 -18.94 -11.37
CA PHE A 181 7.72 -17.81 -10.44
C PHE A 181 8.56 -18.12 -9.21
N GLY A 182 9.10 -19.33 -9.08
CA GLY A 182 9.93 -19.74 -7.95
C GLY A 182 9.19 -19.76 -6.61
N LEU A 183 7.90 -20.06 -6.61
CA LEU A 183 7.07 -20.18 -5.41
C LEU A 183 7.26 -21.56 -4.76
N ARG A 184 6.91 -21.66 -3.47
CA ARG A 184 6.89 -22.96 -2.78
C ARG A 184 5.84 -23.87 -3.40
N LYS A 185 6.13 -25.17 -3.38
CA LYS A 185 5.17 -26.21 -3.77
C LYS A 185 3.86 -26.08 -2.99
N ASN A 186 2.73 -26.10 -3.70
CA ASN A 186 1.37 -25.92 -3.19
C ASN A 186 1.09 -24.52 -2.60
N HIS A 187 1.92 -23.51 -2.85
CA HIS A 187 1.64 -22.14 -2.42
C HIS A 187 0.36 -21.60 -3.05
N LEU A 188 0.04 -21.96 -4.29
CA LEU A 188 -1.16 -21.48 -4.98
C LEU A 188 -2.36 -22.41 -4.79
N LYS A 189 -2.26 -23.42 -3.91
CA LYS A 189 -3.27 -24.48 -3.75
C LYS A 189 -4.62 -23.91 -3.30
N ASP A 190 -4.59 -22.97 -2.37
CA ASP A 190 -5.77 -22.35 -1.77
C ASP A 190 -6.13 -21.08 -2.53
N PHE A 191 -7.43 -20.75 -2.57
CA PHE A 191 -7.93 -19.73 -3.49
C PHE A 191 -7.43 -18.35 -3.14
N GLU A 192 -7.38 -18.10 -1.86
CA GLU A 192 -6.96 -16.85 -1.26
C GLU A 192 -5.47 -16.60 -1.47
N ASP A 193 -4.64 -17.63 -1.38
CA ASP A 193 -3.20 -17.50 -1.66
C ASP A 193 -2.96 -17.20 -3.14
N TRP A 194 -3.69 -17.88 -4.03
CA TRP A 194 -3.65 -17.59 -5.46
C TRP A 194 -4.13 -16.18 -5.77
N TRP A 195 -5.22 -15.74 -5.13
CA TRP A 195 -5.79 -14.41 -5.30
C TRP A 195 -4.83 -13.33 -4.81
N MET A 196 -4.30 -13.43 -3.60
CA MET A 196 -3.34 -12.47 -3.04
C MET A 196 -2.11 -12.34 -3.92
N TRP A 197 -1.54 -13.47 -4.34
CA TRP A 197 -0.38 -13.50 -5.23
C TRP A 197 -0.67 -12.86 -6.60
N SER A 198 -1.84 -13.11 -7.17
CA SER A 198 -2.20 -12.59 -8.50
C SER A 198 -2.73 -11.16 -8.52
N SER A 199 -3.30 -10.68 -7.41
CA SER A 199 -3.88 -9.33 -7.26
C SER A 199 -2.86 -8.26 -6.88
N LYS A 200 -1.84 -8.60 -6.09
CA LYS A 200 -0.79 -7.66 -5.66
C LYS A 200 0.62 -8.03 -6.16
N GLY A 201 0.81 -9.24 -6.68
CA GLY A 201 2.13 -9.86 -6.75
C GLY A 201 2.70 -10.13 -8.14
N LEU A 202 1.95 -10.13 -9.23
CA LEU A 202 2.52 -10.62 -10.51
C LEU A 202 3.68 -9.77 -11.05
N LEU A 203 3.69 -8.46 -10.82
CA LEU A 203 4.82 -7.58 -11.13
C LEU A 203 5.71 -7.26 -9.92
N GLY A 204 5.19 -7.44 -8.69
CA GLY A 204 5.88 -6.99 -7.47
C GLY A 204 6.19 -5.49 -7.51
N PHE A 205 5.27 -4.70 -8.05
CA PHE A 205 5.41 -3.26 -8.24
C PHE A 205 4.26 -2.55 -7.55
N ASN A 206 4.58 -1.79 -6.50
CA ASN A 206 3.67 -0.83 -5.91
C ASN A 206 3.76 0.47 -6.72
N MET A 207 2.63 0.99 -7.19
CA MET A 207 2.60 2.21 -7.99
C MET A 207 3.07 3.44 -7.19
N GLU A 208 2.88 3.41 -5.87
CA GLU A 208 3.38 4.45 -4.95
C GLU A 208 4.90 4.49 -4.88
N GLU A 209 5.60 3.42 -5.23
CA GLU A 209 7.06 3.38 -5.27
C GLU A 209 7.64 3.81 -6.62
N ASN A 210 6.84 4.44 -7.48
CA ASN A 210 7.29 4.85 -8.80
C ASN A 210 8.29 6.02 -8.71
N ASP A 211 9.57 5.69 -8.66
CA ASP A 211 10.66 6.66 -8.72
C ASP A 211 11.23 6.77 -10.15
N PRO A 212 11.00 7.89 -10.88
CA PRO A 212 11.56 8.09 -12.22
C PRO A 212 13.10 8.10 -12.24
N GLY A 213 13.75 8.42 -11.12
CA GLY A 213 15.20 8.49 -10.96
C GLY A 213 15.87 7.16 -10.62
N CYS A 214 15.10 6.11 -10.29
CA CYS A 214 15.63 4.84 -9.85
C CYS A 214 16.48 4.16 -10.96
N THR A 215 17.57 3.48 -10.56
CA THR A 215 18.51 2.85 -11.51
C THR A 215 18.29 1.34 -11.68
N SER A 216 17.70 0.67 -10.68
CA SER A 216 17.43 -0.77 -10.70
C SER A 216 16.53 -1.22 -11.87
N PRO A 217 16.58 -2.50 -12.29
CA PRO A 217 15.65 -3.01 -13.29
C PRO A 217 14.20 -2.89 -12.84
N TYR A 218 13.31 -2.45 -13.75
CA TYR A 218 11.85 -2.41 -13.56
C TYR A 218 11.36 -1.65 -12.32
N CYS A 219 12.14 -0.72 -11.78
CA CYS A 219 11.78 0.02 -10.58
C CYS A 219 10.79 1.19 -10.80
N ASN A 220 10.40 1.45 -12.05
CA ASN A 220 9.42 2.47 -12.38
C ASN A 220 8.58 2.07 -13.61
N VAL A 221 7.50 2.81 -13.83
CA VAL A 221 6.53 2.57 -14.91
C VAL A 221 7.21 2.54 -16.28
N ALA A 222 8.11 3.49 -16.59
CA ALA A 222 8.80 3.55 -17.87
C ALA A 222 9.57 2.25 -18.19
N LYS A 223 10.32 1.73 -17.21
CA LYS A 223 11.11 0.49 -17.36
C LYS A 223 10.23 -0.74 -17.49
N ILE A 224 9.13 -0.80 -16.72
CA ILE A 224 8.14 -1.87 -16.85
C ILE A 224 7.51 -1.81 -18.24
N CYS A 225 7.01 -0.66 -18.66
CA CYS A 225 6.35 -0.48 -19.95
C CYS A 225 7.24 -0.83 -21.13
N SER A 226 8.51 -0.42 -21.13
CA SER A 226 9.47 -0.80 -22.16
C SER A 226 9.54 -2.32 -22.37
N LYS A 227 9.58 -3.08 -21.26
CA LYS A 227 9.57 -4.55 -21.30
C LYS A 227 8.24 -5.12 -21.77
N MET A 228 7.14 -4.59 -21.25
CA MET A 228 5.79 -5.11 -21.51
C MET A 228 5.39 -4.88 -22.97
N THR A 229 5.63 -3.69 -23.52
CA THR A 229 5.36 -3.40 -24.93
C THR A 229 6.21 -4.26 -25.87
N ALA A 230 7.49 -4.49 -25.55
CA ALA A 230 8.36 -5.37 -26.34
C ALA A 230 7.85 -6.83 -26.36
N VAL A 231 7.30 -7.31 -25.24
CA VAL A 231 6.68 -8.63 -25.13
C VAL A 231 5.37 -8.68 -25.91
N GLY A 232 4.50 -7.69 -25.75
CA GLY A 232 3.23 -7.59 -26.48
C GLY A 232 3.41 -7.58 -28.00
N ALA A 233 4.38 -6.81 -28.50
CA ALA A 233 4.72 -6.78 -29.93
C ALA A 233 5.14 -8.16 -30.46
N ARG A 234 5.96 -8.91 -29.72
CA ARG A 234 6.38 -10.27 -30.11
C ARG A 234 5.19 -11.23 -30.19
N ILE A 235 4.27 -11.17 -29.23
CA ILE A 235 3.07 -12.02 -29.20
C ILE A 235 2.21 -11.79 -30.47
N LYS A 236 2.02 -10.52 -30.86
CA LYS A 236 1.23 -10.15 -32.05
C LYS A 236 1.84 -10.69 -33.36
N THR A 237 3.16 -10.88 -33.41
CA THR A 237 3.88 -11.32 -34.63
C THR A 237 4.08 -12.84 -34.76
N GLN A 238 3.93 -13.62 -33.68
CA GLN A 238 4.19 -15.07 -33.71
C GLN A 238 2.92 -15.91 -33.95
N SER A 239 3.06 -16.94 -34.80
CA SER A 239 1.97 -17.90 -35.07
C SER A 239 1.50 -18.61 -33.78
N ARG A 240 0.19 -18.86 -33.65
CA ARG A 240 -0.43 -19.51 -32.46
C ARG A 240 0.24 -20.83 -32.02
N LYS A 241 0.94 -21.54 -32.91
CA LYS A 241 1.57 -22.85 -32.64
C LYS A 241 2.96 -22.78 -31.99
N SER A 242 3.66 -21.65 -32.06
CA SER A 242 5.00 -21.45 -31.46
C SER A 242 4.97 -20.65 -30.16
N GLN A 243 3.78 -20.26 -29.71
CA GLN A 243 3.57 -19.46 -28.50
C GLN A 243 3.65 -20.35 -27.24
N GLY A 244 4.86 -20.74 -26.84
CA GLY A 244 5.14 -20.96 -25.42
C GLY A 244 4.81 -19.69 -24.63
N PRO A 245 4.67 -19.72 -23.29
CA PRO A 245 4.19 -18.57 -22.54
C PRO A 245 5.33 -17.54 -22.35
N HIS A 246 5.79 -16.93 -23.44
CA HIS A 246 6.79 -15.85 -23.47
C HIS A 246 6.44 -14.72 -22.51
N TRP A 247 5.15 -14.54 -22.27
CA TRP A 247 4.61 -13.62 -21.31
C TRP A 247 4.80 -14.03 -19.84
N LEU A 248 4.58 -15.31 -19.49
CA LEU A 248 4.82 -15.81 -18.12
C LEU A 248 6.29 -15.64 -17.75
N THR A 249 7.18 -15.98 -18.68
CA THR A 249 8.63 -15.78 -18.48
C THR A 249 8.97 -14.30 -18.31
N ALA A 250 8.32 -13.39 -19.03
CA ALA A 250 8.53 -11.96 -18.88
C ALA A 250 8.08 -11.45 -17.51
N LEU A 251 6.89 -11.85 -17.05
CA LEU A 251 6.38 -11.51 -15.72
C LEU A 251 7.29 -12.06 -14.62
N ALA A 252 7.67 -13.34 -14.71
CA ALA A 252 8.61 -13.95 -13.77
C ALA A 252 9.97 -13.24 -13.77
N THR A 253 10.44 -12.76 -14.94
CA THR A 253 11.68 -11.98 -15.03
C THR A 253 11.56 -10.63 -14.32
N ILE A 254 10.47 -9.88 -14.56
CA ILE A 254 10.23 -8.58 -13.91
C ILE A 254 10.16 -8.78 -12.41
N ARG A 255 9.31 -9.71 -11.97
CA ARG A 255 9.09 -10.02 -10.57
C ARG A 255 10.36 -10.50 -9.87
N LYS A 256 11.12 -11.42 -10.48
CA LYS A 256 12.39 -11.89 -9.92
C LYS A 256 13.39 -10.74 -9.76
N ALA A 257 13.48 -9.83 -10.72
CA ALA A 257 14.39 -8.69 -10.63
C ALA A 257 13.96 -7.65 -9.58
N ARG A 258 12.65 -7.55 -9.30
CA ARG A 258 12.11 -6.73 -8.20
C ARG A 258 12.35 -7.37 -6.83
N LEU A 259 12.15 -8.69 -6.71
CA LEU A 259 12.26 -9.42 -5.45
C LEU A 259 13.69 -9.89 -5.10
N SER A 260 14.60 -9.98 -6.07
CA SER A 260 15.96 -10.50 -5.85
C SER A 260 16.81 -9.64 -4.90
N ASN A 261 16.37 -8.43 -4.58
CA ASN A 261 17.06 -7.53 -3.66
C ASN A 261 16.55 -7.63 -2.21
N ASP A 262 15.40 -8.28 -1.99
CA ASP A 262 14.70 -8.29 -0.69
C ASP A 262 14.86 -9.63 0.05
N GLY A 263 14.98 -10.75 -0.69
CA GLY A 263 15.10 -12.08 -0.06
C GLY A 263 13.85 -12.52 0.70
N THR A 264 12.78 -11.73 0.66
CA THR A 264 11.47 -12.08 1.21
C THR A 264 10.82 -13.17 0.37
N ARG A 265 10.26 -14.15 1.08
CA ARG A 265 9.44 -15.19 0.47
C ARG A 265 7.98 -14.76 0.51
N GLU A 266 7.22 -15.19 -0.50
CA GLU A 266 5.77 -15.05 -0.46
C GLU A 266 5.18 -15.83 0.72
N LEU A 267 4.28 -15.15 1.43
CA LEU A 267 3.56 -15.68 2.59
C LEU A 267 2.19 -16.16 2.15
N THR A 268 1.73 -17.27 2.72
CA THR A 268 0.32 -17.65 2.59
C THR A 268 -0.56 -16.78 3.50
N ARG A 269 -1.86 -16.71 3.22
CA ARG A 269 -2.90 -16.14 4.09
C ARG A 269 -2.69 -16.60 5.52
N ARG A 270 -2.54 -17.92 5.74
CA ARG A 270 -2.34 -18.48 7.09
C ARG A 270 -1.10 -17.90 7.78
N GLU A 271 0.00 -17.75 7.06
CA GLU A 271 1.24 -17.18 7.61
C GLU A 271 1.09 -15.69 7.91
N ILE A 272 0.39 -14.93 7.06
CA ILE A 272 0.07 -13.52 7.30
C ILE A 272 -0.83 -13.35 8.53
N ILE A 273 -1.89 -14.15 8.64
CA ILE A 273 -2.77 -14.15 9.83
C ILE A 273 -1.98 -14.53 11.09
N GLN A 274 -1.10 -15.52 11.01
CA GLN A 274 -0.27 -15.93 12.15
C GLN A 274 0.68 -14.81 12.58
N LYS A 275 1.32 -14.12 11.63
CA LYS A 275 2.18 -12.96 11.93
C LYS A 275 1.38 -11.80 12.52
N ALA A 276 0.17 -11.53 12.05
CA ALA A 276 -0.66 -10.46 12.57
C ALA A 276 -1.18 -10.76 13.98
N ARG A 277 -1.49 -12.03 14.27
CA ARG A 277 -1.85 -12.49 15.61
C ARG A 277 -0.67 -12.61 16.57
N ASP A 278 0.57 -12.53 16.08
CA ASP A 278 1.74 -12.60 16.94
C ASP A 278 1.76 -11.36 17.85
N PRO A 279 1.67 -11.57 19.16
CA PRO A 279 1.65 -10.49 20.13
C PRO A 279 2.94 -9.64 20.09
N THR A 280 4.08 -10.27 19.86
CA THR A 280 5.39 -9.59 19.90
C THR A 280 5.70 -8.82 18.63
N ASN A 281 4.87 -8.98 17.60
CA ASN A 281 5.05 -8.36 16.31
C ASN A 281 4.51 -6.91 16.32
N ASN A 282 5.42 -5.94 16.27
CA ASN A 282 5.12 -4.51 16.13
C ASN A 282 5.52 -3.98 14.76
N ASP A 283 5.48 -4.86 13.75
CA ASP A 283 5.69 -4.48 12.36
C ASP A 283 4.73 -3.34 11.98
N PRO A 284 5.25 -2.20 11.46
CA PRO A 284 4.43 -1.10 10.98
C PRO A 284 3.34 -1.54 9.99
N GLU A 285 3.58 -2.58 9.19
CA GLU A 285 2.58 -3.11 8.26
C GLU A 285 1.38 -3.73 8.98
N LYS A 286 1.62 -4.43 10.10
CA LYS A 286 0.54 -5.00 10.94
C LYS A 286 -0.29 -3.87 11.55
N LEU A 287 0.34 -2.82 12.07
CA LEU A 287 -0.34 -1.69 12.69
C LEU A 287 -1.15 -0.90 11.66
N HIS A 288 -0.58 -0.64 10.48
CA HIS A 288 -1.30 -0.01 9.37
C HIS A 288 -2.50 -0.85 8.93
N TRP A 289 -2.32 -2.16 8.82
CA TRP A 289 -3.40 -3.07 8.47
C TRP A 289 -4.50 -3.08 9.55
N PHE A 290 -4.14 -3.06 10.83
CA PHE A 290 -5.10 -2.94 11.92
C PHE A 290 -5.96 -1.67 11.79
N LEU A 291 -5.35 -0.51 11.51
CA LEU A 291 -6.09 0.75 11.31
C LEU A 291 -7.03 0.66 10.10
N LYS A 292 -6.60 0.01 9.01
CA LYS A 292 -7.47 -0.25 7.86
C LYS A 292 -8.65 -1.14 8.24
N CYS A 293 -8.46 -2.14 9.10
CA CYS A 293 -9.57 -2.98 9.56
C CYS A 293 -10.51 -2.26 10.54
N HIS A 294 -9.98 -1.44 11.45
CA HIS A 294 -10.73 -0.93 12.59
C HIS A 294 -11.32 0.47 12.41
N GLN A 295 -10.57 1.39 11.79
CA GLN A 295 -10.89 2.83 11.85
C GLN A 295 -11.14 3.42 10.47
N TYR A 296 -10.57 2.80 9.45
CA TYR A 296 -10.57 3.35 8.12
C TYR A 296 -10.52 2.22 7.08
N PRO A 297 -11.63 1.49 6.89
CA PRO A 297 -11.70 0.47 5.86
C PRO A 297 -11.63 1.13 4.48
N THR A 298 -10.47 0.94 3.85
CA THR A 298 -10.22 1.28 2.45
C THR A 298 -9.35 0.21 1.85
N PHE A 299 -9.96 -0.60 1.00
CA PHE A 299 -9.31 -1.71 0.35
C PHE A 299 -9.20 -1.42 -1.15
N GLU A 300 -8.00 -1.53 -1.68
CA GLU A 300 -7.76 -1.44 -3.12
C GLU A 300 -8.37 -2.67 -3.78
N THR A 301 -9.51 -2.50 -4.45
CA THR A 301 -10.24 -3.62 -5.05
C THR A 301 -10.06 -3.68 -6.56
N CYS A 302 -10.22 -4.88 -7.12
CA CYS A 302 -10.18 -5.14 -8.55
C CYS A 302 -11.44 -5.89 -8.95
N ASP A 303 -12.59 -5.26 -8.76
CA ASP A 303 -13.87 -5.90 -9.04
C ASP A 303 -14.22 -5.87 -10.53
N PHE A 304 -15.11 -6.77 -10.95
CA PHE A 304 -15.61 -6.74 -12.32
C PHE A 304 -16.27 -5.38 -12.64
N GLY A 305 -15.99 -4.86 -13.83
CA GLY A 305 -16.44 -3.53 -14.26
C GLY A 305 -15.48 -2.38 -13.92
N SER A 306 -14.41 -2.62 -13.15
CA SER A 306 -13.32 -1.65 -12.97
C SER A 306 -12.34 -1.62 -14.15
N ASN A 307 -11.51 -0.58 -14.22
CA ASN A 307 -10.35 -0.51 -15.11
C ASN A 307 -9.09 -1.13 -14.50
N CYS A 308 -9.21 -1.81 -13.35
CA CYS A 308 -8.07 -2.46 -12.69
C CYS A 308 -7.24 -3.28 -13.70
N PRO A 309 -5.91 -3.08 -13.74
CA PRO A 309 -5.01 -3.75 -14.67
C PRO A 309 -4.59 -5.14 -14.18
N TRP A 310 -4.94 -5.50 -12.95
CA TRP A 310 -4.66 -6.78 -12.31
C TRP A 310 -5.77 -7.81 -12.56
N VAL A 311 -5.58 -9.02 -12.01
CA VAL A 311 -6.62 -10.04 -12.01
C VAL A 311 -7.85 -9.50 -11.28
N ARG A 312 -9.02 -9.68 -11.89
CA ARG A 312 -10.29 -9.21 -11.34
C ARG A 312 -11.02 -10.32 -10.61
N PHE A 313 -11.69 -9.98 -9.51
CA PHE A 313 -12.45 -10.91 -8.69
C PHE A 313 -13.71 -10.24 -8.19
N ASP A 314 -14.80 -11.00 -8.09
CA ASP A 314 -16.05 -10.49 -7.52
C ASP A 314 -15.94 -10.46 -5.99
N LYS A 315 -16.44 -9.41 -5.33
CA LYS A 315 -16.41 -9.24 -3.87
C LYS A 315 -15.00 -9.21 -3.25
N SER A 316 -14.09 -8.41 -3.82
CA SER A 316 -12.74 -8.25 -3.26
C SER A 316 -12.75 -7.73 -1.81
N SER A 317 -13.72 -6.88 -1.46
CA SER A 317 -13.93 -6.34 -0.10
C SER A 317 -14.23 -7.44 0.94
N GLU A 318 -15.08 -8.41 0.61
CA GLU A 318 -15.40 -9.55 1.49
C GLU A 318 -14.14 -10.35 1.86
N PHE A 319 -13.21 -10.51 0.90
CA PHE A 319 -11.94 -11.15 1.15
C PHE A 319 -11.12 -10.39 2.20
N PHE A 320 -10.97 -9.06 2.07
CA PHE A 320 -10.23 -8.25 3.04
C PHE A 320 -10.87 -8.26 4.43
N PHE A 321 -12.19 -8.15 4.53
CA PHE A 321 -12.89 -8.28 5.81
C PHE A 321 -12.73 -9.67 6.43
N SER A 322 -12.70 -10.73 5.62
CA SER A 322 -12.39 -12.07 6.13
C SER A 322 -11.00 -12.14 6.76
N MET A 323 -10.00 -11.46 6.17
CA MET A 323 -8.67 -11.37 6.76
C MET A 323 -8.66 -10.51 8.03
N CYS A 324 -9.40 -9.40 8.07
CA CYS A 324 -9.53 -8.57 9.29
C CYS A 324 -10.15 -9.34 10.46
N ARG A 325 -11.19 -10.13 10.17
CA ARG A 325 -11.86 -11.01 11.14
C ARG A 325 -10.90 -12.06 11.67
N ASP A 326 -10.17 -12.71 10.78
CA ASP A 326 -9.21 -13.73 11.15
C ASP A 326 -8.02 -13.13 11.91
N ALA A 327 -7.47 -12.00 11.49
CA ALA A 327 -6.27 -11.42 12.11
C ALA A 327 -6.58 -10.76 13.47
N PHE A 328 -7.66 -9.98 13.53
CA PHE A 328 -7.90 -9.04 14.64
C PHE A 328 -9.25 -9.24 15.32
N GLY A 329 -10.10 -10.15 14.83
CA GLY A 329 -11.46 -10.28 15.33
C GLY A 329 -12.29 -9.02 15.11
N ILE A 330 -12.11 -8.37 13.95
CA ILE A 330 -12.88 -7.20 13.52
C ILE A 330 -13.84 -7.62 12.41
N THR A 331 -15.11 -7.29 12.57
CA THR A 331 -16.17 -7.55 11.59
C THR A 331 -16.49 -6.29 10.78
N GLU A 332 -17.28 -6.43 9.72
CA GLU A 332 -17.71 -5.30 8.86
C GLU A 332 -18.68 -4.34 9.58
N GLU A 333 -19.37 -4.81 10.63
CA GLU A 333 -20.34 -4.02 11.40
C GLU A 333 -19.69 -3.18 12.51
N GLU A 334 -18.43 -3.47 12.86
CA GLU A 334 -17.63 -2.75 13.88
C GLU A 334 -16.87 -1.56 13.28
#